data_AF-A0A096ME91-F1
#
_entry.id   AF-A0A096ME91-F1
#
_cell.length_a   1.000
_cell.length_b   1.000
_cell.length_c   1.000
_cell.angle_alpha   90.00
_cell.angle_beta   90.00
_cell.angle_gamma   90.00
#
_symmetry.space_group_name_H-M   'P 1'
#
loop_
_entity.id
_entity.type
_entity.pdbx_description
1 polymer ?
#
loop_
_entity_poly.entity_id
_entity_poly.type
_entity_poly.pdbx_seq_one_letter_code
_entity_poly.pdbx_strand_id
1 'polypeptide(L)'
;GLITSQHFHSSAARLKKRDRPEPPPRELDLVRYDMKHLWEGPKPALCLGFAGLIPFVSPPLIMAATETFYPELAYAQLAYAAAIISFLGGSRWGFALPDSSPAEPDWINLANSVVPPLLAWAAMLLSNSLVPAAMMAIVGLGVSLHYDLSLLPTYPSWFKALRTVLTVTAFFSLLGTILMNGSFPEKSTFSER
;
A
#
# COMPACT_ATOMS: atom_id res chain seq x y z
N GLY A 1 -23.94 42.56 73.30
CA GLY A 1 -23.04 41.97 72.31
C GLY A 1 -23.70 40.73 71.77
N LEU A 2 -24.17 40.76 70.53
CA LEU A 2 -24.90 39.67 69.89
C LEU A 2 -23.93 38.73 69.17
N ILE A 3 -24.06 37.45 69.49
CA ILE A 3 -23.39 36.30 68.89
C ILE A 3 -23.91 36.13 67.46
N THR A 4 -23.06 35.89 66.47
CA THR A 4 -23.50 35.42 65.15
C THR A 4 -22.55 34.37 64.61
N SER A 5 -23.18 33.26 64.22
CA SER A 5 -22.64 31.99 63.75
C SER A 5 -21.93 32.12 62.40
N GLN A 6 -20.73 31.54 62.30
CA GLN A 6 -20.03 31.37 61.03
C GLN A 6 -20.71 30.24 60.22
N HIS A 7 -21.29 30.61 59.08
CA HIS A 7 -21.81 29.66 58.10
C HIS A 7 -20.66 29.06 57.28
N PHE A 8 -20.48 27.74 57.39
CA PHE A 8 -19.65 26.94 56.50
C PHE A 8 -20.25 26.95 55.09
N HIS A 9 -19.61 27.64 54.16
CA HIS A 9 -19.95 27.53 52.74
C HIS A 9 -19.24 26.30 52.14
N SER A 10 -20.00 25.21 51.99
CA SER A 10 -19.63 24.04 51.19
C SER A 10 -19.62 24.42 49.71
N SER A 11 -18.42 24.56 49.14
CA SER A 11 -18.25 24.74 47.70
C SER A 11 -18.25 23.37 47.05
N ALA A 12 -19.43 22.93 46.58
CA ALA A 12 -19.58 21.71 45.82
C ALA A 12 -18.72 21.78 44.56
N ALA A 13 -17.67 20.97 44.52
CA ALA A 13 -16.80 20.76 43.38
C ALA A 13 -17.65 20.32 42.17
N ARG A 14 -17.95 21.26 41.27
CA ARG A 14 -18.38 20.91 39.91
C ARG A 14 -17.17 20.32 39.20
N LEU A 15 -17.04 19.00 39.29
CA LEU A 15 -16.25 18.19 38.37
C LEU A 15 -16.78 18.45 36.96
N LYS A 16 -16.18 19.43 36.29
CA LYS A 16 -16.28 19.63 34.85
C LYS A 16 -15.79 18.32 34.22
N LYS A 17 -16.73 17.52 33.73
CA LYS A 17 -16.46 16.31 32.95
C LYS A 17 -15.60 16.75 31.77
N ARG A 18 -14.29 16.58 31.89
CA ARG A 18 -13.32 16.84 30.83
C ARG A 18 -13.69 15.87 29.71
N ASP A 19 -14.24 16.39 28.61
CA ASP A 19 -14.42 15.60 27.40
C ASP A 19 -13.06 14.98 27.10
N ARG A 20 -13.01 13.65 27.22
CA ARG A 20 -11.80 12.91 26.88
C ARG A 20 -11.66 13.11 25.37
N PRO A 21 -10.51 13.62 24.86
CA PRO A 21 -10.29 13.61 23.43
C PRO A 21 -10.50 12.17 22.95
N GLU A 22 -11.34 12.00 21.93
CA GLU A 22 -11.55 10.68 21.33
C GLU A 22 -10.18 10.10 20.99
N PRO A 23 -9.94 8.81 21.27
CA PRO A 23 -8.68 8.20 20.90
C PRO A 23 -8.46 8.43 19.39
N PRO A 24 -7.22 8.76 18.97
CA PRO A 24 -6.94 8.95 17.56
C PRO A 24 -7.45 7.74 16.78
N PRO A 25 -8.15 7.94 15.65
CA PRO A 25 -8.71 6.85 14.86
C PRO A 25 -7.64 5.78 14.59
N ARG A 26 -7.99 4.50 14.72
CA ARG A 26 -7.01 3.42 14.44
C ARG A 26 -6.67 3.44 12.96
N GLU A 27 -5.46 3.00 12.59
CA GLU A 27 -5.03 2.97 11.18
C GLU A 27 -6.02 2.23 10.26
N LEU A 28 -6.64 1.15 10.75
CA LEU A 28 -7.69 0.42 10.04
C LEU A 28 -8.94 1.27 9.76
N ASP A 29 -9.30 2.18 10.67
CA ASP A 29 -10.41 3.11 10.49
C ASP A 29 -10.08 4.18 9.45
N LEU A 30 -8.82 4.60 9.34
CA LEU A 30 -8.35 5.53 8.31
C LEU A 30 -8.43 4.92 6.92
N VAL A 31 -7.99 3.67 6.75
CA VAL A 31 -8.13 2.96 5.47
C VAL A 31 -9.61 2.84 5.08
N ARG A 32 -10.47 2.44 6.03
CA ARG A 32 -11.91 2.32 5.80
C ARG A 32 -12.56 3.67 5.46
N TYR A 33 -12.10 4.75 6.07
CA TYR A 33 -12.54 6.10 5.75
C TYR A 33 -12.15 6.48 4.32
N ASP A 34 -10.88 6.31 3.96
CA ASP A 34 -10.36 6.62 2.63
C ASP A 34 -11.09 5.83 1.53
N MET A 35 -11.43 4.55 1.77
CA MET A 35 -12.18 3.72 0.81
C MET A 35 -13.48 4.34 0.30
N LYS A 36 -14.16 5.16 1.13
CA LYS A 36 -15.40 5.83 0.71
C LYS A 36 -15.17 6.84 -0.42
N HIS A 37 -13.96 7.37 -0.50
CA HIS A 37 -13.57 8.43 -1.42
C HIS A 37 -12.88 7.91 -2.68
N LEU A 38 -12.75 6.59 -2.86
CA LEU A 38 -12.04 5.99 -4.00
C LEU A 38 -12.49 6.58 -5.35
N TRP A 39 -13.79 6.69 -5.56
CA TRP A 39 -14.39 7.13 -6.83
C TRP A 39 -14.39 8.64 -7.04
N GLU A 40 -13.95 9.42 -6.04
CA GLU A 40 -13.78 10.87 -6.15
C GLU A 40 -12.47 11.25 -6.85
N GLY A 41 -11.59 10.28 -7.09
CA GLY A 41 -10.33 10.48 -7.78
C GLY A 41 -10.50 10.93 -9.24
N PRO A 42 -9.50 11.62 -9.81
CA PRO A 42 -9.51 12.00 -11.22
C PRO A 42 -9.70 10.77 -12.13
N LYS A 43 -10.61 10.86 -13.10
CA LYS A 43 -10.90 9.76 -14.04
C LYS A 43 -9.65 9.16 -14.69
N PRO A 44 -8.64 9.94 -15.15
CA PRO A 44 -7.42 9.36 -15.70
C PRO A 44 -6.65 8.50 -14.70
N ALA A 45 -6.56 8.93 -13.43
CA ALA A 45 -5.87 8.19 -12.38
C ALA A 45 -6.57 6.85 -12.09
N LEU A 46 -7.90 6.86 -12.02
CA LEU A 46 -8.68 5.63 -11.84
C LEU A 46 -8.52 4.69 -13.03
N CYS A 47 -8.69 5.19 -14.25
CA CYS A 47 -8.60 4.40 -15.47
C CYS A 47 -7.21 3.76 -15.63
N LEU A 48 -6.15 4.56 -15.54
CA LEU A 48 -4.77 4.07 -15.68
C LEU A 48 -4.37 3.18 -14.50
N GLY A 49 -4.78 3.51 -13.27
CA GLY A 49 -4.51 2.71 -12.09
C GLY A 49 -5.10 1.30 -12.21
N PHE A 50 -6.38 1.19 -12.54
CA PHE A 50 -7.03 -0.11 -12.73
C PHE A 50 -6.53 -0.86 -13.98
N ALA A 51 -6.25 -0.16 -15.09
CA ALA A 51 -5.65 -0.78 -16.26
C ALA A 51 -4.25 -1.36 -15.96
N GLY A 52 -3.50 -0.73 -15.05
CA GLY A 52 -2.22 -1.22 -14.55
C GLY A 52 -2.32 -2.56 -13.80
N LEU A 53 -3.50 -3.05 -13.43
CA LEU A 53 -3.66 -4.38 -12.83
C LEU A 53 -3.65 -5.52 -13.85
N ILE A 54 -3.79 -5.22 -15.15
CA ILE A 54 -3.86 -6.24 -16.20
C ILE A 54 -2.64 -7.19 -16.14
N PRO A 55 -1.37 -6.71 -16.12
CA PRO A 55 -0.22 -7.61 -16.09
C PRO A 55 0.00 -8.31 -14.75
N PHE A 56 -0.67 -7.86 -13.67
CA PHE A 56 -0.71 -8.60 -12.41
C PHE A 56 -1.70 -9.76 -12.47
N VAL A 57 -2.92 -9.49 -12.94
CA VAL A 57 -4.04 -10.44 -12.84
C VAL A 57 -4.04 -11.45 -13.98
N SER A 58 -3.56 -11.08 -15.18
CA SER A 58 -3.62 -11.96 -16.34
C SER A 58 -2.80 -13.25 -16.18
N PRO A 59 -1.56 -13.27 -15.63
CA PRO A 59 -0.78 -14.49 -15.48
C PRO A 59 -1.48 -15.58 -14.65
N PRO A 60 -1.91 -15.34 -13.40
CA PRO A 60 -2.59 -16.36 -12.61
C PRO A 60 -3.94 -16.76 -13.21
N LEU A 61 -4.68 -15.85 -13.85
CA LEU A 61 -5.93 -16.22 -14.51
C LEU A 61 -5.73 -17.18 -15.70
N ILE A 62 -4.70 -16.93 -16.52
CA ILE A 62 -4.35 -17.81 -17.63
C ILE A 62 -3.95 -19.19 -17.09
N MET A 63 -3.04 -19.23 -16.10
CA MET A 63 -2.58 -20.48 -15.49
C MET A 63 -3.72 -21.27 -14.82
N ALA A 64 -4.66 -20.59 -14.17
CA ALA A 64 -5.87 -21.19 -13.63
C ALA A 64 -6.77 -21.80 -14.71
N ALA A 65 -7.00 -21.06 -15.81
CA ALA A 65 -7.87 -21.50 -16.89
C ALA A 65 -7.30 -22.69 -17.67
N THR A 66 -5.97 -22.79 -17.76
CA THR A 66 -5.28 -23.88 -18.46
C THR A 66 -4.83 -25.02 -17.54
N GLU A 67 -5.01 -24.88 -16.22
CA GLU A 67 -4.47 -25.80 -15.20
C GLU A 67 -2.99 -26.13 -15.43
N THR A 68 -2.21 -25.14 -15.88
CA THR A 68 -0.82 -25.31 -16.31
C THR A 68 -0.02 -24.13 -15.80
N PHE A 69 1.13 -24.41 -15.20
CA PHE A 69 2.04 -23.37 -14.73
C PHE A 69 3.00 -22.97 -15.86
N TYR A 70 3.08 -21.67 -16.15
CA TYR A 70 3.96 -21.10 -17.17
C TYR A 70 5.02 -20.20 -16.51
N PRO A 71 6.29 -20.65 -16.40
CA PRO A 71 7.36 -19.88 -15.76
C PRO A 71 7.54 -18.49 -16.36
N GLU A 72 7.36 -18.37 -17.68
CA GLU A 72 7.51 -17.11 -18.41
C GLU A 72 6.44 -16.07 -18.05
N LEU A 73 5.19 -16.53 -17.80
CA LEU A 73 4.12 -15.65 -17.34
C LEU A 73 4.36 -15.20 -15.90
N ALA A 74 4.86 -16.10 -15.04
CA ALA A 74 5.26 -15.76 -13.69
C ALA A 74 6.44 -14.76 -13.67
N TYR A 75 7.44 -14.95 -14.53
CA TYR A 75 8.55 -14.01 -14.69
C TYR A 75 8.07 -12.65 -15.20
N ALA A 76 7.21 -12.62 -16.22
CA ALA A 76 6.63 -11.36 -16.73
C ALA A 76 5.84 -10.61 -15.64
N GLN A 77 5.08 -11.34 -14.81
CA GLN A 77 4.38 -10.77 -13.66
C GLN A 77 5.35 -10.16 -12.63
N LEU A 78 6.44 -10.87 -12.31
CA LEU A 78 7.49 -10.40 -11.40
C LEU A 78 8.20 -9.16 -11.94
N ALA A 79 8.57 -9.16 -13.22
CA ALA A 79 9.21 -8.03 -13.87
C ALA A 79 8.30 -6.80 -13.85
N TYR A 80 6.99 -6.99 -14.10
CA TYR A 80 6.02 -5.91 -13.98
C TYR A 80 5.86 -5.42 -12.54
N ALA A 81 5.84 -6.33 -11.57
CA ALA A 81 5.81 -5.96 -10.15
C ALA A 81 7.02 -5.10 -9.78
N ALA A 82 8.22 -5.50 -10.20
CA ALA A 82 9.44 -4.73 -10.00
C ALA A 82 9.35 -3.33 -10.61
N ALA A 83 8.86 -3.21 -11.85
CA ALA A 83 8.67 -1.92 -12.52
C ALA A 83 7.70 -1.01 -11.75
N ILE A 84 6.59 -1.55 -11.26
CA ILE A 84 5.61 -0.78 -10.47
C ILE A 84 6.18 -0.34 -9.13
N ILE A 85 6.86 -1.23 -8.40
CA ILE A 85 7.51 -0.88 -7.12
C ILE A 85 8.56 0.22 -7.35
N SER A 86 9.35 0.15 -8.43
CA SER A 86 10.31 1.20 -8.78
C SER A 86 9.63 2.52 -9.13
N PHE A 87 8.53 2.48 -9.89
CA PHE A 87 7.72 3.67 -10.21
C PHE A 87 7.17 4.35 -8.96
N LEU A 88 6.73 3.57 -7.96
CA LEU A 88 6.23 4.08 -6.68
C LEU A 88 7.31 4.73 -5.83
N GLY A 89 8.55 4.22 -5.89
CA GLY A 89 9.70 4.94 -5.33
C GLY A 89 9.90 6.30 -6.00
N GLY A 90 9.90 6.32 -7.35
CA GLY A 90 10.08 7.55 -8.13
C GLY A 90 8.98 8.60 -7.92
N SER A 91 7.72 8.18 -7.75
CA SER A 91 6.60 9.11 -7.55
C SER A 91 6.76 9.97 -6.29
N ARG A 92 7.43 9.45 -5.26
CA ARG A 92 7.72 10.18 -4.02
C ARG A 92 8.67 11.36 -4.23
N TRP A 93 9.66 11.22 -5.13
CA TRP A 93 10.48 12.38 -5.55
C TRP A 93 9.59 13.42 -6.23
N GLY A 94 8.73 12.98 -7.15
CA GLY A 94 7.78 13.88 -7.83
C GLY A 94 6.85 14.63 -6.88
N PHE A 95 6.46 14.01 -5.77
CA PHE A 95 5.65 14.66 -4.73
C PHE A 95 6.46 15.61 -3.85
N ALA A 96 7.71 15.29 -3.48
CA ALA A 96 8.50 16.07 -2.53
C ALA A 96 9.24 17.26 -3.15
N LEU A 97 9.47 17.26 -4.47
CA LEU A 97 10.25 18.30 -5.16
C LEU A 97 9.59 19.69 -5.28
N PRO A 98 8.27 19.83 -5.50
CA PRO A 98 7.65 21.16 -5.60
C PRO A 98 7.76 21.95 -4.30
N ASP A 99 8.11 23.24 -4.37
CA ASP A 99 8.24 24.13 -3.19
C ASP A 99 6.94 24.23 -2.36
N SER A 100 5.80 24.00 -2.99
CA SER A 100 4.49 24.01 -2.34
C SER A 100 4.08 22.64 -1.77
N SER A 101 4.94 21.63 -1.86
CA SER A 101 4.62 20.30 -1.38
C SER A 101 4.52 20.28 0.15
N PRO A 102 3.53 19.57 0.72
CA PRO A 102 3.48 19.35 2.16
C PRO A 102 4.57 18.37 2.66
N ALA A 103 5.29 17.69 1.75
CA ALA A 103 6.41 16.83 2.09
C ALA A 103 7.71 17.46 1.59
N GLU A 104 8.62 17.78 2.52
CA GLU A 104 9.92 18.35 2.19
C GLU A 104 10.85 17.28 1.58
N PRO A 105 11.79 17.66 0.69
CA PRO A 105 12.81 16.77 0.15
C PRO A 105 13.91 16.47 1.18
N ASP A 106 13.53 16.01 2.36
CA ASP A 106 14.41 15.64 3.45
C ASP A 106 14.91 14.20 3.34
N TRP A 107 15.85 13.84 4.22
CA TRP A 107 16.43 12.48 4.24
C TRP A 107 15.37 11.39 4.46
N ILE A 108 14.31 11.66 5.23
CA ILE A 108 13.26 10.68 5.50
C ILE A 108 12.47 10.42 4.22
N ASN A 109 12.01 11.46 3.53
CA ASN A 109 11.21 11.30 2.32
C ASN A 109 12.03 10.72 1.16
N LEU A 110 13.25 11.21 0.96
CA LEU A 110 14.09 10.76 -0.14
C LEU A 110 14.69 9.37 0.12
N ALA A 111 15.13 9.03 1.32
CA ALA A 111 15.64 7.68 1.58
C ALA A 111 14.53 6.62 1.46
N ASN A 112 13.33 6.89 2.00
CA ASN A 112 12.20 5.95 1.91
C ASN A 112 11.70 5.75 0.48
N SER A 113 11.98 6.68 -0.43
CA SER A 113 11.68 6.51 -1.87
C SER A 113 12.58 5.48 -2.56
N VAL A 114 13.78 5.21 -2.02
CA VAL A 114 14.79 4.30 -2.60
C VAL A 114 14.60 2.87 -2.12
N VAL A 115 14.02 2.69 -0.93
CA VAL A 115 13.79 1.37 -0.34
C VAL A 115 12.94 0.47 -1.26
N PRO A 116 11.78 0.90 -1.80
CA PRO A 116 11.00 0.03 -2.69
C PRO A 116 11.75 -0.40 -3.97
N PRO A 117 12.39 0.50 -4.75
CA PRO A 117 13.22 0.10 -5.89
C PRO A 117 14.32 -0.92 -5.54
N LEU A 118 14.93 -0.84 -4.36
CA LEU A 118 15.92 -1.82 -3.92
C LEU A 118 15.30 -3.20 -3.64
N LEU A 119 14.10 -3.23 -3.06
CA LEU A 119 13.33 -4.47 -2.88
C LEU A 119 12.93 -5.07 -4.23
N ALA A 120 12.52 -4.25 -5.19
CA ALA A 120 12.24 -4.66 -6.57
C ALA A 120 13.48 -5.27 -7.24
N TRP A 121 14.63 -4.62 -7.10
CA TRP A 121 15.90 -5.14 -7.61
C TRP A 121 16.28 -6.47 -6.96
N ALA A 122 16.16 -6.58 -5.63
CA ALA A 122 16.39 -7.83 -4.91
C ALA A 122 15.43 -8.95 -5.36
N ALA A 123 14.15 -8.63 -5.59
CA ALA A 123 13.19 -9.59 -6.13
C ALA A 123 13.65 -10.14 -7.49
N MET A 124 14.17 -9.29 -8.36
CA MET A 124 14.70 -9.70 -9.65
C MET A 124 15.97 -10.53 -9.56
N LEU A 125 16.88 -10.25 -8.61
CA LEU A 125 18.04 -11.10 -8.34
C LEU A 125 17.64 -12.52 -7.90
N LEU A 126 16.51 -12.63 -7.20
CA LEU A 126 15.96 -13.90 -6.72
C LEU A 126 15.07 -14.61 -7.74
N SER A 127 14.89 -14.07 -8.96
CA SER A 127 13.93 -14.56 -9.95
C SER A 127 14.14 -16.01 -10.41
N ASN A 128 15.33 -16.59 -10.18
CA ASN A 128 15.59 -18.02 -10.36
C ASN A 128 14.73 -18.91 -9.44
N SER A 129 14.20 -18.37 -8.35
CA SER A 129 13.24 -19.03 -7.48
C SER A 129 12.02 -18.14 -7.31
N LEU A 130 10.90 -18.56 -7.90
CA LEU A 130 9.67 -17.77 -7.94
C LEU A 130 9.19 -17.34 -6.54
N VAL A 131 9.16 -18.26 -5.57
CA VAL A 131 8.61 -17.98 -4.24
C VAL A 131 9.34 -16.84 -3.52
N PRO A 132 10.66 -16.87 -3.30
CA PRO A 132 11.36 -15.77 -2.66
C PRO A 132 11.32 -14.47 -3.48
N ALA A 133 11.34 -14.54 -4.81
CA ALA A 133 11.18 -13.36 -5.67
C ALA A 133 9.80 -12.70 -5.49
N ALA A 134 8.73 -13.48 -5.53
CA ALA A 134 7.36 -13.01 -5.37
C ALA A 134 7.09 -12.48 -3.95
N MET A 135 7.63 -13.15 -2.93
CA MET A 135 7.57 -12.67 -1.54
C MET A 135 8.30 -11.32 -1.38
N MET A 136 9.46 -11.15 -2.00
CA MET A 136 10.19 -9.88 -1.99
C MET A 136 9.39 -8.77 -2.70
N ALA A 137 8.77 -9.07 -3.84
CA ALA A 137 7.90 -8.13 -4.55
C ALA A 137 6.68 -7.74 -3.68
N ILE A 138 6.05 -8.70 -3.00
CA ILE A 138 4.95 -8.46 -2.06
C ILE A 138 5.40 -7.53 -0.92
N VAL A 139 6.59 -7.75 -0.35
CA VAL A 139 7.16 -6.87 0.68
C VAL A 139 7.40 -5.47 0.11
N GLY A 140 7.97 -5.35 -1.09
CA GLY A 140 8.17 -4.05 -1.76
C GLY A 140 6.88 -3.28 -1.99
N LEU A 141 5.81 -3.96 -2.42
CA LEU A 141 4.48 -3.38 -2.56
C LEU A 141 3.90 -2.94 -1.22
N GLY A 142 4.03 -3.78 -0.18
CA GLY A 142 3.56 -3.48 1.17
C GLY A 142 4.29 -2.30 1.81
N VAL A 143 5.62 -2.24 1.67
CA VAL A 143 6.44 -1.10 2.14
C VAL A 143 6.04 0.18 1.42
N SER A 144 5.86 0.13 0.10
CA SER A 144 5.38 1.29 -0.68
C SER A 144 4.03 1.79 -0.19
N LEU A 145 3.06 0.89 0.00
CA LEU A 145 1.74 1.24 0.52
C LEU A 145 1.84 1.81 1.94
N HIS A 146 2.63 1.19 2.82
CA HIS A 146 2.82 1.69 4.17
C HIS A 146 3.35 3.12 4.15
N TYR A 147 4.37 3.41 3.34
CA TYR A 147 4.92 4.77 3.21
C TYR A 147 3.92 5.78 2.64
N ASP A 148 3.05 5.36 1.71
CA ASP A 148 1.97 6.21 1.17
C ASP A 148 0.94 6.55 2.25
N LEU A 149 0.64 5.62 3.17
CA LEU A 149 -0.40 5.79 4.19
C LEU A 149 0.11 6.44 5.48
N SER A 150 1.32 6.09 5.95
CA SER A 150 1.85 6.51 7.26
C SER A 150 2.73 7.74 7.18
N LEU A 151 3.55 7.86 6.14
CA LEU A 151 4.54 8.95 6.02
C LEU A 151 4.03 10.12 5.19
N LEU A 152 2.92 9.96 4.47
CA LEU A 152 2.32 11.00 3.63
C LEU A 152 0.82 11.16 3.94
N PRO A 153 0.45 11.56 5.17
CA PRO A 153 -0.96 11.75 5.54
C PRO A 153 -1.65 12.83 4.71
N THR A 154 -0.88 13.68 4.06
CA THR A 154 -1.34 14.76 3.18
C THR A 154 -1.75 14.29 1.79
N TYR A 155 -1.52 13.02 1.44
CA TYR A 155 -2.10 12.45 0.24
C TYR A 155 -3.63 12.49 0.27
N PRO A 156 -4.28 12.84 -0.86
CA PRO A 156 -5.73 12.81 -0.94
C PRO A 156 -6.29 11.42 -0.59
N SER A 157 -7.41 11.38 0.14
CA SER A 157 -8.08 10.13 0.52
C SER A 157 -8.38 9.21 -0.66
N TRP A 158 -8.80 9.75 -1.80
CA TRP A 158 -9.03 8.95 -3.02
C TRP A 158 -7.75 8.24 -3.50
N PHE A 159 -6.58 8.88 -3.37
CA PHE A 159 -5.30 8.32 -3.82
C PHE A 159 -4.85 7.21 -2.88
N LYS A 160 -4.88 7.46 -1.57
CA LYS A 160 -4.63 6.43 -0.55
C LYS A 160 -5.52 5.21 -0.76
N ALA A 161 -6.82 5.44 -1.03
CA ALA A 161 -7.75 4.37 -1.29
C ALA A 161 -7.42 3.57 -2.56
N LEU A 162 -7.14 4.27 -3.66
CA LEU A 162 -6.72 3.65 -4.91
C LEU A 162 -5.46 2.81 -4.69
N ARG A 163 -4.44 3.36 -4.03
CA ARG A 163 -3.18 2.67 -3.72
C ARG A 163 -3.41 1.39 -2.91
N THR A 164 -4.29 1.41 -1.91
CA THR A 164 -4.66 0.20 -1.15
C THR A 164 -5.30 -0.85 -2.05
N VAL A 165 -6.31 -0.49 -2.86
CA VAL A 165 -7.00 -1.45 -3.74
C VAL A 165 -6.02 -2.07 -4.74
N LEU A 166 -5.23 -1.25 -5.43
CA LEU A 166 -4.25 -1.73 -6.41
C LEU A 166 -3.23 -2.67 -5.77
N THR A 167 -2.73 -2.32 -4.58
CA THR A 167 -1.73 -3.13 -3.86
C THR A 167 -2.31 -4.46 -3.38
N VAL A 168 -3.54 -4.45 -2.85
CA VAL A 168 -4.23 -5.67 -2.41
C VAL A 168 -4.50 -6.61 -3.58
N THR A 169 -4.95 -6.09 -4.72
CA THR A 169 -5.15 -6.91 -5.92
C THR A 169 -3.83 -7.48 -6.45
N ALA A 170 -2.75 -6.68 -6.49
CA ALA A 170 -1.43 -7.14 -6.87
C ALA A 170 -0.90 -8.23 -5.93
N PHE A 171 -1.07 -8.07 -4.62
CA PHE A 171 -0.72 -9.07 -3.60
C PHE A 171 -1.41 -10.41 -3.86
N PHE A 172 -2.74 -10.42 -4.02
CA PHE A 172 -3.48 -11.66 -4.25
C PHE A 172 -3.13 -12.29 -5.60
N SER A 173 -2.81 -11.49 -6.61
CA SER A 173 -2.37 -12.00 -7.91
C SER A 173 -1.02 -12.70 -7.83
N LEU A 174 -0.05 -12.13 -7.12
CA LEU A 174 1.26 -12.75 -6.89
C LEU A 174 1.13 -14.01 -6.03
N LEU A 175 0.28 -13.96 -4.99
CA LEU A 175 -0.01 -15.12 -4.16
C LEU A 175 -0.65 -16.25 -4.97
N GLY A 176 -1.58 -15.94 -5.87
CA GLY A 176 -2.18 -16.92 -6.79
C GLY A 176 -1.12 -17.63 -7.64
N THR A 177 -0.17 -16.88 -8.20
CA THR A 177 0.95 -17.44 -8.97
C THR A 177 1.85 -18.35 -8.12
N ILE A 178 2.15 -17.97 -6.87
CA ILE A 178 2.89 -18.84 -5.93
C ILE A 178 2.15 -20.16 -5.69
N LEU A 179 0.83 -20.11 -5.48
CA LEU A 179 0.02 -21.30 -5.23
C LEU A 179 -0.01 -22.23 -6.46
N MET A 180 -0.09 -21.68 -7.67
CA MET A 180 -0.11 -22.46 -8.91
C MET A 180 1.21 -23.18 -9.19
N ASN A 181 2.34 -22.56 -8.84
CA ASN A 181 3.67 -23.17 -9.00
C ASN A 181 3.82 -24.52 -8.27
N GLY A 182 3.08 -24.74 -7.18
CA GLY A 182 3.07 -26.01 -6.46
C GLY A 182 1.91 -26.94 -6.82
N SER A 183 0.93 -26.46 -7.59
CA SER A 183 -0.35 -27.16 -7.81
C SER A 183 -0.53 -27.68 -9.23
N PHE A 184 0.08 -27.04 -10.23
CA PHE A 184 -0.09 -27.37 -11.64
C PHE A 184 1.20 -27.91 -12.27
N PRO A 185 1.10 -28.75 -13.31
CA PRO A 185 2.25 -29.16 -14.09
C PRO A 185 2.89 -27.95 -14.81
N GLU A 186 4.21 -27.94 -14.86
CA GLU A 186 4.99 -26.89 -15.51
C GLU A 186 5.11 -27.13 -17.02
N LYS A 187 4.88 -26.08 -17.82
CA LYS A 187 5.14 -26.08 -19.27
C LYS A 187 5.95 -24.84 -19.67
N SER A 188 7.13 -25.04 -20.26
CA SER A 188 7.92 -23.96 -20.83
C SER A 188 7.49 -23.68 -22.28
N THR A 189 7.21 -22.41 -22.62
CA THR A 189 6.80 -22.01 -23.97
C THR A 189 7.95 -21.92 -24.96
N PHE A 190 9.20 -21.88 -24.48
CA PHE A 190 10.40 -21.73 -25.31
C PHE A 190 11.12 -23.04 -25.64
N SER A 191 10.76 -24.16 -25.02
CA SER A 191 11.40 -25.47 -25.31
C SER A 191 10.88 -26.15 -26.58
N GLU A 192 9.87 -25.57 -27.25
CA GLU A 192 9.30 -26.08 -28.51
C GLU A 192 9.90 -25.40 -29.76
N ARG A 193 10.98 -24.61 -29.65
CA ARG A 193 11.66 -23.96 -30.80
C ARG A 193 13.11 -24.41 -30.97
#